data_AF-A0A7L4RBH1-F1
#
_entry.id   AF-A0A7L4RBH1-F1
#
_cell.length_a   1.000
_cell.length_b   1.000
_cell.length_c   1.000
_cell.angle_alpha   90.00
_cell.angle_beta   90.00
_cell.angle_gamma   90.00
#
_symmetry.space_group_name_H-M   'P 1'
#
loop_
_entity.id
_entity.type
_entity.pdbx_description
1 polymer ?
#
loop_
_entity_poly.entity_id
_entity_poly.type
_entity_poly.pdbx_seq_one_letter_code
_entity_poly.pdbx_strand_id
1 'polypeptide(L)'
;MTCSEKIDEKVAEEMAKEFNYSSAVLKELCEFLRAMHEFTHYLQENRYYSEILNKKVFELTLQLELVALKMNLLRLRDEELYADVEKAVLRKEKPKTNKADVEKLEKETEETKKEAEKLYSGLQRILSDILAEYRQKNA
;
A
#
# COMPACT_ATOMS: atom_id res chain seq x y z
N MET A 1 24.56 -17.82 2.18
CA MET A 1 24.48 -16.69 1.24
C MET A 1 24.56 -17.21 -0.18
N THR A 2 23.42 -17.27 -0.85
CA THR A 2 23.35 -17.59 -2.27
C THR A 2 23.80 -16.39 -3.11
N CYS A 3 24.11 -16.59 -4.40
CA CYS A 3 24.55 -15.50 -5.28
C CYS A 3 23.46 -14.40 -5.44
N SER A 4 22.18 -14.80 -5.33
CA SER A 4 21.01 -13.91 -5.41
C SER A 4 20.97 -12.90 -4.26
N GLU A 5 21.11 -13.38 -3.02
CA GLU A 5 21.03 -12.53 -1.82
C GLU A 5 22.10 -11.42 -1.81
N LYS A 6 23.27 -11.68 -2.42
CA LYS A 6 24.35 -10.68 -2.54
C LYS A 6 24.08 -9.61 -3.60
N ILE A 7 23.22 -9.89 -4.57
CA ILE A 7 22.82 -8.92 -5.59
C ILE A 7 21.74 -8.03 -5.00
N ASP A 8 20.76 -8.61 -4.32
CA ASP A 8 19.66 -7.85 -3.71
C ASP A 8 20.15 -6.82 -2.69
N GLU A 9 21.13 -7.20 -1.85
CA GLU A 9 21.76 -6.31 -0.87
C GLU A 9 22.51 -5.15 -1.55
N LYS A 10 23.21 -5.42 -2.67
CA LYS A 10 23.88 -4.37 -3.45
C LYS A 10 22.92 -3.41 -4.12
N VAL A 11 21.81 -3.92 -4.65
CA VAL A 11 20.77 -3.08 -5.26
C VAL A 11 20.16 -2.18 -4.18
N ALA A 12 19.84 -2.71 -3.00
CA ALA A 12 19.34 -1.93 -1.88
C ALA A 12 20.34 -0.86 -1.41
N GLU A 13 21.62 -1.20 -1.31
CA GLU A 13 22.67 -0.23 -0.99
C GLU A 13 22.77 0.88 -2.04
N GLU A 14 22.70 0.55 -3.32
CA GLU A 14 22.80 1.52 -4.41
C GLU A 14 21.56 2.43 -4.44
N MET A 15 20.36 1.87 -4.23
CA MET A 15 19.12 2.65 -4.08
C MET A 15 19.22 3.67 -2.93
N ALA A 16 19.76 3.25 -1.79
CA ALA A 16 19.96 4.13 -0.64
C ALA A 16 21.02 5.20 -0.90
N LYS A 17 22.15 4.85 -1.54
CA LYS A 17 23.26 5.78 -1.82
C LYS A 17 22.92 6.81 -2.89
N GLU A 18 22.39 6.37 -4.03
CA GLU A 18 22.16 7.25 -5.17
C GLU A 18 20.85 8.03 -5.04
N PHE A 19 19.82 7.43 -4.42
CA PHE A 19 18.47 8.01 -4.38
C PHE A 19 17.90 8.24 -2.99
N ASN A 20 18.59 7.85 -1.91
CA ASN A 20 18.06 7.92 -0.53
C ASN A 20 16.69 7.22 -0.40
N TYR A 21 16.50 6.12 -1.13
CA TYR A 21 15.20 5.46 -1.27
C TYR A 21 15.21 4.03 -0.71
N SER A 22 14.08 3.59 -0.18
CA SER A 22 13.84 2.22 0.28
C SER A 22 12.42 1.76 -0.08
N SER A 23 12.32 0.61 -0.74
CA SER A 23 11.04 -0.03 -1.10
C SER A 23 10.27 -0.60 0.10
N ALA A 24 10.84 -0.57 1.31
CA ALA A 24 10.23 -1.19 2.50
C ALA A 24 8.86 -0.57 2.83
N VAL A 25 8.77 0.77 2.83
CA VAL A 25 7.53 1.50 3.12
C VAL A 25 6.41 1.11 2.15
N LEU A 26 6.77 0.95 0.87
CA LEU A 26 5.83 0.57 -0.18
C LEU A 26 5.29 -0.85 0.02
N LYS A 27 6.16 -1.78 0.42
CA LYS A 27 5.79 -3.17 0.73
C LYS A 27 4.87 -3.26 1.94
N GLU A 28 5.21 -2.57 3.03
CA GLU A 28 4.38 -2.49 4.23
C GLU A 28 2.99 -1.91 3.91
N LEU A 29 2.93 -0.85 3.08
CA LEU A 29 1.68 -0.24 2.66
C LEU A 29 0.82 -1.17 1.81
N CYS A 30 1.43 -1.98 0.92
CA CYS A 30 0.72 -3.01 0.15
C CYS A 30 0.03 -4.03 1.07
N GLU A 31 0.75 -4.53 2.06
CA GLU A 31 0.21 -5.50 3.02
C GLU A 31 -0.91 -4.91 3.87
N PHE A 32 -0.73 -3.67 4.32
CA PHE A 32 -1.75 -2.93 5.08
C PHE A 32 -3.04 -2.73 4.28
N LEU A 33 -2.93 -2.29 3.02
CA LEU A 33 -4.09 -2.12 2.14
C LEU A 33 -4.79 -3.43 1.82
N ARG A 34 -4.02 -4.52 1.62
CA ARG A 34 -4.59 -5.86 1.42
C ARG A 34 -5.43 -6.29 2.63
N ALA A 35 -4.91 -6.12 3.84
CA ALA A 35 -5.64 -6.47 5.06
C ALA A 35 -6.93 -5.65 5.22
N MET A 36 -6.90 -4.35 4.93
CA MET A 36 -8.10 -3.52 4.95
C MET A 36 -9.13 -3.97 3.91
N HIS A 37 -8.67 -4.29 2.69
CA HIS A 37 -9.53 -4.74 1.60
C HIS A 37 -10.23 -6.06 1.93
N GLU A 38 -9.47 -7.07 2.37
CA GLU A 38 -10.01 -8.36 2.83
C GLU A 38 -11.06 -8.16 3.93
N PHE A 39 -10.78 -7.27 4.89
CA PHE A 39 -11.69 -7.00 5.97
C PHE A 39 -12.96 -6.26 5.53
N THR A 40 -12.86 -5.27 4.64
CA THR A 40 -14.06 -4.62 4.09
C THR A 40 -14.90 -5.56 3.24
N HIS A 41 -14.27 -6.49 2.52
CA HIS A 41 -14.99 -7.51 1.78
C HIS A 41 -15.77 -8.44 2.72
N TYR A 42 -15.14 -8.88 3.81
CA TYR A 42 -15.82 -9.64 4.85
C TYR A 42 -17.07 -8.90 5.40
N LEU A 43 -16.96 -7.60 5.67
CA LEU A 43 -18.13 -6.81 6.08
C LEU A 43 -19.21 -6.81 4.98
N GLN A 44 -18.84 -6.54 3.73
CA GLN A 44 -19.78 -6.54 2.61
C GLN A 44 -20.51 -7.86 2.38
N GLU A 45 -19.90 -9.01 2.67
CA GLU A 45 -20.55 -10.31 2.58
C GLU A 45 -21.51 -10.56 3.75
N ASN A 46 -21.25 -9.95 4.91
CA ASN A 46 -21.96 -10.17 6.17
C ASN A 46 -22.87 -8.98 6.54
N ARG A 47 -23.84 -8.68 5.67
CA ARG A 47 -24.74 -7.50 5.74
C ARG A 47 -25.87 -7.60 6.78
N TYR A 48 -25.54 -7.96 8.01
CA TYR A 48 -26.53 -8.12 9.10
C TYR A 48 -26.91 -6.80 9.81
N TYR A 49 -26.26 -5.70 9.42
CA TYR A 49 -26.46 -4.36 9.95
C TYR A 49 -27.34 -3.48 9.02
N SER A 50 -27.73 -2.30 9.49
CA SER A 50 -28.64 -1.39 8.80
C SER A 50 -28.19 -1.02 7.38
N GLU A 51 -29.16 -0.62 6.54
CA GLU A 51 -28.90 -0.18 5.16
C GLU A 51 -27.92 1.02 5.11
N ILE A 52 -27.99 1.91 6.10
CA ILE A 52 -27.08 3.04 6.24
C ILE A 52 -25.64 2.55 6.44
N LEU A 53 -25.42 1.58 7.32
CA LEU A 53 -24.08 1.00 7.54
C LEU A 53 -23.60 0.21 6.32
N ASN A 54 -24.49 -0.49 5.62
CA ASN A 54 -24.17 -1.13 4.34
C ASN A 54 -23.67 -0.13 3.29
N LYS A 55 -24.33 1.03 3.17
CA LYS A 55 -23.88 2.10 2.26
C LYS A 55 -22.50 2.65 2.65
N LYS A 56 -22.25 2.87 3.94
CA LYS A 56 -20.92 3.32 4.42
C LYS A 56 -19.83 2.30 4.13
N VAL A 57 -20.08 1.01 4.39
CA VAL A 57 -19.13 -0.07 4.08
C VAL A 57 -18.85 -0.13 2.58
N PHE A 58 -19.88 -0.02 1.75
CA PHE A 58 -19.74 0.00 0.29
C PHE A 58 -18.88 1.18 -0.19
N GLU A 59 -19.18 2.40 0.28
CA GLU A 59 -18.40 3.60 -0.06
C GLU A 59 -16.93 3.45 0.34
N LEU A 60 -16.66 2.99 1.56
CA LEU A 60 -15.29 2.75 2.04
C LEU A 60 -14.56 1.73 1.17
N THR A 61 -15.26 0.68 0.72
CA THR A 61 -14.66 -0.36 -0.14
C THR A 61 -14.22 0.23 -1.47
N LEU A 62 -15.07 1.04 -2.12
CA LEU A 62 -14.70 1.73 -3.37
C LEU A 62 -13.49 2.66 -3.19
N GLN A 63 -13.41 3.36 -2.05
CA GLN A 63 -12.27 4.20 -1.74
C GLN A 63 -10.99 3.38 -1.53
N LEU A 64 -11.08 2.22 -0.86
CA LEU A 64 -9.96 1.29 -0.69
C LEU A 64 -9.50 0.70 -2.03
N GLU A 65 -10.43 0.32 -2.91
CA GLU A 65 -10.11 -0.15 -4.26
C GLU A 65 -9.35 0.93 -5.05
N LEU A 66 -9.79 2.19 -4.99
CA LEU A 66 -9.09 3.30 -5.65
C LEU A 66 -7.65 3.46 -5.12
N VAL A 67 -7.47 3.42 -3.80
CA VAL A 67 -6.13 3.52 -3.18
C VAL A 67 -5.29 2.29 -3.53
N ALA A 68 -5.88 1.09 -3.59
CA ALA A 68 -5.20 -0.13 -4.02
C ALA A 68 -4.74 -0.05 -5.49
N LEU A 69 -5.52 0.56 -6.38
CA LEU A 69 -5.08 0.81 -7.76
C LEU A 69 -3.88 1.76 -7.81
N LYS A 70 -3.91 2.88 -7.05
CA LYS A 70 -2.76 3.79 -6.94
C LYS A 70 -1.52 3.06 -6.42
N MET A 71 -1.72 2.24 -5.39
CA MET A 71 -0.67 1.42 -4.78
C MET A 71 -0.04 0.44 -5.78
N ASN A 72 -0.85 -0.22 -6.61
CA ASN A 72 -0.35 -1.09 -7.68
C ASN A 72 0.49 -0.35 -8.71
N LEU A 73 0.10 0.88 -9.10
CA LEU A 73 0.89 1.71 -9.99
C LEU A 73 2.25 2.07 -9.37
N LEU A 74 2.28 2.43 -8.09
CA LEU A 74 3.52 2.73 -7.38
C LEU A 74 4.41 1.49 -7.26
N ARG A 75 3.83 0.31 -7.00
CA ARG A 75 4.54 -0.97 -6.97
C ARG A 75 5.20 -1.30 -8.29
N LEU A 76 4.51 -1.12 -9.42
CA LEU A 76 5.09 -1.33 -10.75
C LEU A 76 6.27 -0.39 -10.99
N ARG A 77 6.17 0.87 -10.58
CA ARG A 77 7.26 1.85 -10.71
C ARG A 77 8.46 1.52 -9.82
N ASP A 78 8.23 1.00 -8.63
CA ASP A 78 9.28 0.50 -7.74
C ASP A 78 9.98 -0.72 -8.33
N GLU A 79 9.23 -1.67 -8.90
CA GLU A 79 9.78 -2.83 -9.62
C GLU A 79 10.61 -2.41 -10.84
N GLU A 80 10.16 -1.41 -11.61
CA GLU A 80 10.91 -0.83 -12.73
C GLU A 80 12.21 -0.16 -12.28
N LEU A 81 12.16 0.64 -11.21
CA LEU A 81 13.34 1.26 -10.61
C LEU A 81 14.33 0.20 -10.13
N TYR A 82 13.85 -0.80 -9.40
CA TYR A 82 14.67 -1.90 -8.91
C TYR A 82 15.38 -2.62 -10.06
N ALA A 83 14.64 -2.95 -11.12
CA ALA A 83 15.20 -3.62 -12.29
C ALA A 83 16.22 -2.75 -13.07
N ASP A 84 16.04 -1.43 -13.10
CA ASP A 84 17.03 -0.52 -13.70
C ASP A 84 18.32 -0.47 -12.87
N VAL A 85 18.20 -0.38 -11.54
CA VAL A 85 19.35 -0.39 -10.63
C VAL A 85 20.05 -1.75 -10.66
N GLU A 86 19.32 -2.86 -10.65
CA GLU A 86 19.91 -4.20 -10.77
C GLU A 86 20.73 -4.34 -12.06
N LYS A 87 20.18 -3.92 -13.21
CA LYS A 87 20.92 -3.93 -14.48
C LYS A 87 22.17 -3.07 -14.41
N ALA A 88 22.09 -1.89 -13.80
CA ALA A 88 23.22 -0.99 -13.62
C ALA A 88 24.31 -1.60 -12.73
N VAL A 89 23.94 -2.20 -11.60
CA VAL A 89 24.84 -2.92 -10.68
C VAL A 89 25.54 -4.07 -11.39
N LEU A 90 24.80 -4.89 -12.15
CA LEU A 90 25.37 -6.01 -12.91
C LEU A 90 26.34 -5.57 -14.00
N ARG A 91 26.04 -4.43 -14.65
CA ARG A 91 26.89 -3.85 -15.70
C ARG A 91 28.00 -2.95 -15.18
N LYS A 92 28.00 -2.63 -13.87
CA LYS A 92 28.87 -1.63 -13.24
C LYS A 92 28.74 -0.24 -13.90
N GLU A 93 27.53 0.10 -14.28
CA GLU A 93 27.14 1.38 -14.87
C GLU A 93 26.29 2.17 -13.88
N LYS A 94 25.98 3.43 -14.20
CA LYS A 94 24.98 4.20 -13.45
C LYS A 94 23.57 3.83 -13.91
N PRO A 95 22.58 3.78 -12.98
CA PRO A 95 21.18 3.64 -13.34
C PRO A 95 20.73 4.80 -14.26
N LYS A 96 19.80 4.50 -15.16
CA LYS A 96 19.25 5.49 -16.10
C LYS A 96 18.18 6.36 -15.44
N THR A 97 17.62 5.89 -14.35
CA THR A 97 16.55 6.56 -13.62
C THR A 97 17.02 7.90 -13.04
N ASN A 98 16.18 8.92 -13.18
CA ASN A 98 16.42 10.26 -12.66
C ASN A 98 15.99 10.36 -11.19
N LYS A 99 16.75 11.10 -10.38
CA LYS A 99 16.43 11.34 -8.95
C LYS A 99 15.04 11.97 -8.76
N ALA A 100 14.65 12.89 -9.64
CA ALA A 100 13.34 13.55 -9.56
C ALA A 100 12.17 12.56 -9.69
N ASP A 101 12.32 11.47 -10.45
CA ASP A 101 11.28 10.45 -10.59
C ASP A 101 11.16 9.58 -9.34
N VAL A 102 12.28 9.35 -8.65
CA VAL A 102 12.32 8.62 -7.37
C VAL A 102 11.75 9.48 -6.24
N GLU A 103 12.10 10.77 -6.16
CA GLU A 103 11.51 11.71 -5.20
C GLU A 103 9.99 11.82 -5.39
N LYS A 104 9.52 11.82 -6.65
CA LYS A 104 8.10 11.78 -6.96
C LYS A 104 7.45 10.48 -6.49
N LEU A 105 8.09 9.33 -6.73
CA LEU A 105 7.62 8.03 -6.25
C LEU A 105 7.50 8.00 -4.72
N GLU A 106 8.50 8.50 -4.00
CA GLU A 106 8.50 8.59 -2.54
C GLU A 106 7.37 9.49 -2.02
N LYS A 107 7.22 10.67 -2.62
CA LYS A 107 6.15 11.60 -2.24
C LYS A 107 4.75 11.02 -2.46
N GLU A 108 4.52 10.40 -3.61
CA GLU A 108 3.24 9.75 -3.93
C GLU A 108 2.96 8.54 -3.02
N THR A 109 4.01 7.82 -2.60
CA THR A 109 3.91 6.74 -1.61
C THR A 109 3.44 7.28 -0.26
N GLU A 110 4.03 8.37 0.21
CA GLU A 110 3.66 9.00 1.49
C GLU A 110 2.25 9.62 1.44
N GLU A 111 1.85 10.20 0.31
CA GLU A 111 0.48 10.68 0.11
C GLU A 111 -0.53 9.51 0.13
N THR A 112 -0.21 8.41 -0.56
CA THR A 112 -1.04 7.20 -0.57
C THR A 112 -1.14 6.57 0.82
N LYS A 113 -0.06 6.60 1.60
CA LYS A 113 -0.07 6.17 3.01
C LYS A 113 -1.05 6.99 3.85
N LYS A 114 -1.02 8.32 3.73
CA LYS A 114 -1.97 9.20 4.45
C LYS A 114 -3.41 8.97 4.02
N GLU A 115 -3.66 8.66 2.75
CA GLU A 115 -4.98 8.25 2.28
C GLU A 115 -5.41 6.93 2.94
N ALA A 116 -4.54 5.92 2.95
CA ALA A 116 -4.82 4.62 3.57
C ALA A 116 -5.10 4.73 5.07
N GLU A 117 -4.34 5.54 5.82
CA GLU A 117 -4.56 5.78 7.26
C GLU A 117 -5.91 6.45 7.55
N LYS A 118 -6.36 7.37 6.68
CA LYS A 118 -7.69 7.98 6.77
C LYS A 118 -8.80 6.94 6.55
N LEU A 119 -8.63 6.07 5.55
CA LEU A 119 -9.58 4.98 5.29
C LEU A 119 -9.63 3.99 6.45
N TYR A 120 -8.49 3.65 7.03
CA TYR A 120 -8.42 2.82 8.24
C TYR A 120 -9.19 3.43 9.42
N SER A 121 -9.01 4.73 9.65
CA SER A 121 -9.77 5.46 10.68
C SER A 121 -11.27 5.43 10.38
N GLY A 122 -11.66 5.52 9.10
CA GLY A 122 -13.06 5.35 8.66
C GLY A 122 -13.60 3.95 8.94
N LEU A 123 -12.81 2.91 8.65
CA LEU A 123 -13.15 1.51 8.91
C LEU A 123 -13.39 1.26 10.40
N GLN A 124 -12.53 1.77 11.27
CA GLN A 124 -12.67 1.65 12.73
C GLN A 124 -13.98 2.27 13.24
N ARG A 125 -14.38 3.41 12.67
CA ARG A 125 -15.67 4.05 13.01
C ARG A 125 -16.85 3.20 12.57
N ILE A 126 -16.82 2.68 11.33
CA ILE A 126 -17.86 1.79 10.82
C ILE A 126 -17.99 0.54 11.69
N LEU A 127 -16.87 -0.05 12.12
CA LEU A 127 -16.90 -1.19 13.03
C LEU A 127 -17.54 -0.86 14.37
N SER A 128 -17.20 0.30 14.92
CA SER A 128 -17.79 0.76 16.18
C SER A 128 -19.30 0.93 16.06
N ASP A 129 -19.77 1.49 14.93
CA ASP A 129 -21.20 1.63 14.63
C ASP A 129 -21.90 0.26 14.50
N ILE A 130 -21.29 -0.69 13.78
CA ILE A 130 -21.82 -2.06 13.61
C ILE A 130 -21.95 -2.76 14.97
N LEU A 131 -20.93 -2.67 15.82
CA LEU A 131 -20.94 -3.27 17.16
C LEU A 131 -22.00 -2.63 18.06
N ALA A 132 -22.20 -1.31 17.95
CA ALA A 132 -23.25 -0.61 18.69
C ALA A 132 -24.64 -1.09 18.27
N GLU A 133 -24.89 -1.22 16.96
CA GLU A 133 -26.17 -1.72 16.43
C GLU A 133 -26.42 -3.18 16.87
N TYR A 134 -25.40 -4.02 16.82
CA TYR A 134 -25.50 -5.40 17.30
C TYR A 134 -25.86 -5.46 18.79
N ARG A 135 -25.24 -4.64 19.63
CA ARG A 135 -25.55 -4.58 21.07
C ARG A 135 -26.98 -4.12 21.31
N GLN A 136 -27.47 -3.12 20.57
CA GLN A 136 -28.85 -2.64 20.70
C GLN A 136 -29.89 -3.70 20.30
N LYS A 137 -29.59 -4.52 19.29
CA LYS A 137 -30.48 -5.60 18.83
C LYS A 137 -30.55 -6.81 19.76
N ASN A 138 -29.53 -7.00 20.61
CA ASN A 138 -29.41 -8.15 21.52
C ASN A 138 -29.47 -7.76 23.01
N ALA A 139 -29.81 -6.52 23.33
CA ALA A 139 -30.10 -6.04 24.68
C ALA A 139 -31.61 -6.05 24.93
#